data_AF-A0A7W0WFP1-F1
#
_entry.id   AF-A0A7W0WFP1-F1
#
_cell.length_a   1.000
_cell.length_b   1.000
_cell.length_c   1.000
_cell.angle_alpha   90.00
_cell.angle_beta   90.00
_cell.angle_gamma   90.00
#
_symmetry.space_group_name_H-M   'P 1'
#
loop_
_entity.id
_entity.type
_entity.pdbx_description
1 polymer ?
#
loop_
_entity_poly.entity_id
_entity_poly.type
_entity_poly.pdbx_seq_one_letter_code
_entity_poly.pdbx_strand_id
1 'polypeptide(L)'
;MSSYEEIRPRELKPALLELDGISRASVEAHYKLYQGYVNKRNEILGKLAAADLGSANQIYSDVRALKVNLSFAVGGIKNHEVYFEHLGGDGGDPKGAVADLIKRDFGSSEAWRADLKATGMAGRGWAWTAYDWDEERLFNYIGDAQNTFPIWNATPLVALDVYEHAYFLDFQTDRGAYIDAFFNNLDWAVVNDWVSKYQIPLK
;
A
#
# COMPACT_ATOMS: atom_id res chain seq x y z
N MET A 1 -4.34 14.73 -28.48
CA MET A 1 -4.62 14.11 -27.17
C MET A 1 -3.52 13.11 -26.88
N SER A 2 -2.94 13.16 -25.69
CA SER A 2 -1.73 12.43 -25.30
C SER A 2 -1.90 10.93 -25.52
N SER A 3 -0.94 10.29 -26.19
CA SER A 3 -0.75 8.84 -26.06
C SER A 3 -0.59 8.52 -24.58
N TYR A 4 -1.34 7.55 -24.07
CA TYR A 4 -1.08 7.00 -22.75
C TYR A 4 -0.22 5.74 -22.93
N GLU A 5 0.71 5.54 -22.01
CA GLU A 5 1.52 4.33 -21.99
C GLU A 5 0.81 3.25 -21.18
N GLU A 6 0.66 2.06 -21.75
CA GLU A 6 0.22 0.88 -21.01
C GLU A 6 1.35 0.34 -20.16
N ILE A 7 1.03 0.00 -18.91
CA ILE A 7 1.97 -0.65 -17.99
C ILE A 7 1.60 -2.12 -17.80
N ARG A 8 2.56 -2.92 -17.32
CA ARG A 8 2.33 -4.32 -16.94
C ARG A 8 2.47 -4.48 -15.42
N PRO A 9 1.78 -5.47 -14.82
CA PRO A 9 2.01 -5.81 -13.42
C PRO A 9 3.48 -6.13 -13.16
N ARG A 10 4.03 -5.64 -12.04
CA ARG A 10 5.37 -6.02 -11.60
C ARG A 10 5.41 -7.49 -11.22
N GLU A 11 6.51 -8.16 -11.54
CA GLU A 11 6.72 -9.54 -11.14
C GLU A 11 6.88 -9.63 -9.61
N LEU A 12 6.30 -10.67 -9.01
CA LEU A 12 6.48 -10.94 -7.59
C LEU A 12 7.90 -11.44 -7.32
N LYS A 13 8.49 -10.97 -6.22
CA LYS A 13 9.71 -11.57 -5.67
C LYS A 13 9.43 -13.02 -5.30
N PRO A 14 10.33 -13.98 -5.60
CA PRO A 14 10.13 -15.39 -5.22
C PRO A 14 9.86 -15.60 -3.74
N ALA A 15 10.48 -14.79 -2.86
CA ALA A 15 10.28 -14.83 -1.41
C ALA A 15 8.82 -14.61 -0.97
N LEU A 16 8.01 -13.92 -1.79
CA LEU A 16 6.59 -13.69 -1.48
C LEU A 16 5.76 -14.98 -1.56
N LEU A 17 6.26 -16.06 -2.17
CA LEU A 17 5.54 -17.33 -2.25
C LEU A 17 5.81 -18.25 -1.05
N GLU A 18 6.68 -17.84 -0.13
CA GLU A 18 7.18 -18.61 1.00
C GLU A 18 7.10 -17.80 2.31
N LEU A 19 6.09 -16.92 2.44
CA LEU A 19 5.88 -16.11 3.63
C LEU A 19 5.48 -16.98 4.84
N ASP A 20 5.90 -16.56 6.03
CA ASP A 20 5.53 -17.22 7.29
C ASP A 20 4.08 -16.85 7.67
N GLY A 21 3.20 -17.84 7.74
CA GLY A 21 1.78 -17.68 8.11
C GLY A 21 0.86 -17.12 7.01
N ILE A 22 1.38 -16.57 5.91
CA ILE A 22 0.58 -16.13 4.76
C ILE A 22 0.85 -17.10 3.60
N SER A 23 -0.16 -17.86 3.20
CA SER A 23 0.05 -18.94 2.24
C SER A 23 0.32 -18.44 0.82
N ARG A 24 1.02 -19.27 0.03
CA ARG A 24 1.19 -19.06 -1.41
C ARG A 24 -0.15 -18.79 -2.11
N ALA A 25 -1.19 -19.53 -1.74
CA ALA A 25 -2.52 -19.38 -2.35
C ALA A 25 -3.11 -17.98 -2.08
N SER A 26 -2.93 -17.46 -0.86
CA SER A 26 -3.33 -16.08 -0.53
C SER A 26 -2.55 -15.07 -1.35
N VAL A 27 -1.23 -15.23 -1.48
CA VAL A 27 -0.38 -14.30 -2.23
C VAL A 27 -0.73 -14.32 -3.73
N GLU A 28 -0.92 -15.49 -4.33
CA GLU A 28 -1.32 -15.61 -5.74
C GLU A 28 -2.72 -15.01 -6.00
N ALA A 29 -3.67 -15.23 -5.10
CA ALA A 29 -5.00 -14.63 -5.19
C ALA A 29 -4.95 -13.11 -5.06
N HIS A 30 -4.16 -12.60 -4.11
CA HIS A 30 -3.96 -11.17 -3.89
C HIS A 30 -3.25 -10.51 -5.09
N TYR A 31 -2.24 -11.16 -5.67
CA TYR A 31 -1.56 -10.69 -6.87
C TYR A 31 -2.50 -10.59 -8.07
N LYS A 32 -3.46 -11.52 -8.23
CA LYS A 32 -4.49 -11.44 -9.28
C LYS A 32 -5.37 -10.19 -9.16
N LEU A 33 -5.65 -9.73 -7.94
CA LEU A 33 -6.37 -8.46 -7.72
C LEU A 33 -5.51 -7.27 -8.16
N TYR A 34 -4.22 -7.25 -7.80
CA TYR A 34 -3.26 -6.24 -8.28
C TYR A 34 -3.20 -6.16 -9.81
N GLN A 35 -3.13 -7.31 -10.49
CA GLN A 35 -3.18 -7.36 -11.96
C GLN A 35 -4.46 -6.73 -12.51
N GLY A 36 -5.59 -6.92 -11.82
CA GLY A 36 -6.86 -6.28 -12.14
C GLY A 36 -6.78 -4.75 -12.11
N TYR A 37 -6.15 -4.16 -11.10
CA TYR A 37 -5.98 -2.70 -11.01
C TYR A 37 -5.12 -2.15 -12.15
N VAL A 38 -4.02 -2.83 -12.49
CA VAL A 38 -3.17 -2.48 -13.65
C VAL A 38 -3.97 -2.48 -14.94
N ASN A 39 -4.70 -3.57 -15.21
CA ASN A 39 -5.53 -3.70 -16.41
C ASN A 39 -6.59 -2.60 -16.48
N LYS A 40 -7.26 -2.29 -15.36
CA LYS A 40 -8.29 -1.26 -15.33
C LYS A 40 -7.73 0.14 -15.48
N ARG A 41 -6.54 0.43 -14.94
CA ARG A 41 -5.85 1.71 -15.20
C ARG A 41 -5.58 1.90 -16.69
N ASN A 42 -5.08 0.87 -17.38
CA ASN A 42 -4.82 0.94 -18.83
C ASN A 42 -6.12 1.14 -19.63
N GLU A 43 -7.17 0.37 -19.32
CA GLU A 43 -8.48 0.51 -19.95
C GLU A 43 -9.07 1.92 -19.77
N ILE A 44 -9.01 2.46 -18.55
CA ILE A 44 -9.54 3.78 -18.21
C ILE A 44 -8.77 4.88 -18.94
N LEU A 45 -7.45 4.80 -19.04
CA LEU A 45 -6.68 5.78 -19.81
C LEU A 45 -6.99 5.75 -21.30
N GLY A 46 -7.23 4.56 -21.87
CA GLY A 46 -7.73 4.42 -23.24
C GLY A 46 -9.06 5.13 -23.46
N LYS A 47 -10.00 4.95 -22.53
CA LYS A 47 -11.29 5.63 -22.58
C LYS A 47 -11.16 7.15 -22.38
N LEU A 48 -10.29 7.59 -21.47
CA LEU A 48 -10.03 9.01 -21.25
C LEU A 48 -9.39 9.71 -22.46
N ALA A 49 -8.53 9.00 -23.20
CA ALA A 49 -7.90 9.55 -24.41
C ALA A 49 -8.91 9.87 -25.52
N ALA A 50 -10.07 9.21 -25.54
CA ALA A 50 -11.16 9.42 -26.49
C ALA A 50 -12.34 10.21 -25.89
N ALA A 51 -12.29 10.60 -24.62
CA ALA A 51 -13.41 11.24 -23.93
C ALA A 51 -13.64 12.68 -24.40
N ASP A 52 -14.90 13.06 -24.59
CA ASP A 52 -15.27 14.45 -24.84
C ASP A 52 -15.14 15.29 -23.56
N LEU A 53 -14.10 16.11 -23.50
CA LEU A 53 -13.84 16.98 -22.35
C LEU A 53 -14.89 18.10 -22.20
N GLY A 54 -15.60 18.47 -23.27
CA GLY A 54 -16.69 19.45 -23.24
C GLY A 54 -17.91 18.97 -22.45
N SER A 55 -18.08 17.65 -22.31
CA SER A 55 -19.18 17.03 -21.55
C SER A 55 -18.98 17.04 -20.03
N ALA A 56 -17.86 17.59 -19.53
CA ALA A 56 -17.52 17.55 -18.11
C ALA A 56 -18.60 18.17 -17.22
N ASN A 57 -19.05 17.42 -16.21
CA ASN A 57 -20.05 17.86 -15.25
C ASN A 57 -19.83 17.18 -13.90
N GLN A 58 -20.06 17.92 -12.81
CA GLN A 58 -19.78 17.45 -11.44
C GLN A 58 -20.76 16.39 -10.91
N ILE A 59 -21.97 16.32 -11.47
CA ILE A 59 -22.99 15.33 -11.10
C ILE A 59 -22.71 14.04 -11.88
N TYR A 60 -22.65 14.15 -13.21
CA TYR A 60 -22.42 13.03 -14.10
C TYR A 60 -21.75 13.46 -15.40
N SER A 61 -20.64 12.81 -15.72
CA SER A 61 -20.07 12.73 -17.07
C SER A 61 -19.14 11.53 -17.17
N ASP A 62 -18.85 11.07 -18.38
CA ASP A 62 -17.87 10.01 -18.58
C ASP A 62 -16.49 10.41 -18.03
N VAL A 63 -16.10 11.68 -18.22
CA VAL A 63 -14.86 12.23 -17.65
C VAL A 63 -14.83 12.07 -16.13
N ARG A 64 -15.92 12.42 -15.45
CA ARG A 64 -16.03 12.28 -13.99
C ARG A 64 -15.95 10.80 -13.57
N ALA A 65 -16.74 9.93 -14.21
CA ALA A 65 -16.78 8.51 -13.89
C ALA A 65 -15.40 7.85 -14.09
N LEU A 66 -14.75 8.14 -15.21
CA LEU A 66 -13.43 7.62 -15.53
C LEU A 66 -12.36 8.14 -14.57
N LYS A 67 -12.32 9.44 -14.25
CA LYS A 67 -11.29 9.99 -13.35
C LYS A 67 -11.43 9.50 -11.91
N VAL A 68 -12.65 9.31 -11.41
CA VAL A 68 -12.85 8.70 -10.09
C VAL A 68 -12.38 7.25 -10.09
N ASN A 69 -12.77 6.45 -11.07
CA ASN A 69 -12.33 5.06 -11.17
C ASN A 69 -10.81 4.93 -11.43
N LEU A 70 -10.22 5.89 -12.13
CA LEU A 70 -8.77 5.97 -12.33
C LEU A 70 -8.07 6.13 -10.98
N SER A 71 -8.57 6.99 -10.09
CA SER A 71 -7.99 7.17 -8.76
C SER A 71 -8.02 5.87 -7.95
N PHE A 72 -9.09 5.09 -8.05
CA PHE A 72 -9.20 3.77 -7.41
C PHE A 72 -8.21 2.76 -7.99
N ALA A 73 -8.11 2.68 -9.32
CA ALA A 73 -7.17 1.77 -9.99
C ALA A 73 -5.70 2.15 -9.70
N VAL A 74 -5.34 3.43 -9.76
CA VAL A 74 -4.00 3.92 -9.44
C VAL A 74 -3.68 3.73 -7.96
N GLY A 75 -4.63 3.98 -7.07
CA GLY A 75 -4.49 3.69 -5.65
C GLY A 75 -4.22 2.22 -5.39
N GLY A 76 -4.99 1.32 -6.03
CA GLY A 76 -4.77 -0.13 -5.95
C GLY A 76 -3.37 -0.53 -6.41
N ILE A 77 -2.90 0.01 -7.53
CA ILE A 77 -1.53 -0.24 -8.01
C ILE A 77 -0.50 0.21 -6.97
N LYS A 78 -0.58 1.47 -6.52
CA LYS A 78 0.41 2.04 -5.59
C LYS A 78 0.45 1.29 -4.26
N ASN A 79 -0.71 1.00 -3.68
CA ASN A 79 -0.80 0.33 -2.38
C ASN A 79 -0.21 -1.08 -2.44
N HIS A 80 -0.55 -1.85 -3.48
CA HIS A 80 -0.05 -3.23 -3.62
C HIS A 80 1.42 -3.28 -4.00
N GLU A 81 1.92 -2.32 -4.79
CA GLU A 81 3.34 -2.24 -5.10
C GLU A 81 4.18 -1.97 -3.85
N VAL A 82 3.72 -1.09 -2.94
CA VAL A 82 4.41 -0.91 -1.66
C VAL A 82 4.29 -2.19 -0.82
N TYR A 83 3.07 -2.72 -0.65
CA TYR A 83 2.78 -3.93 0.15
C TYR A 83 3.68 -5.11 -0.22
N PHE A 84 3.73 -5.49 -1.50
CA PHE A 84 4.52 -6.63 -1.93
C PHE A 84 6.04 -6.36 -1.88
N GLU A 85 6.47 -5.14 -2.15
CA GLU A 85 7.90 -4.84 -2.24
C GLU A 85 8.60 -4.95 -0.88
N HIS A 86 7.97 -4.57 0.23
CA HIS A 86 8.57 -4.67 1.57
C HIS A 86 8.21 -5.96 2.33
N LEU A 87 7.74 -7.00 1.64
CA LEU A 87 7.47 -8.32 2.22
C LEU A 87 8.47 -9.38 1.76
N GLY A 88 8.56 -10.48 2.51
CA GLY A 88 9.49 -11.59 2.25
C GLY A 88 10.86 -11.45 2.92
N GLY A 89 10.95 -10.60 3.94
CA GLY A 89 12.12 -10.51 4.81
C GLY A 89 11.93 -11.27 6.12
N ASP A 90 12.93 -11.21 7.01
CA ASP A 90 12.95 -11.96 8.27
C ASP A 90 12.05 -11.36 9.37
N GLY A 91 11.35 -10.25 9.09
CA GLY A 91 10.55 -9.54 10.09
C GLY A 91 11.39 -9.12 11.31
N GLY A 92 10.84 -9.34 12.50
CA GLY A 92 11.47 -8.91 13.75
C GLY A 92 11.61 -7.39 13.83
N ASP A 93 12.37 -6.89 14.81
CA ASP A 93 12.48 -5.45 15.06
C ASP A 93 13.13 -4.66 13.92
N PRO A 94 12.65 -3.41 13.68
CA PRO A 94 13.25 -2.54 12.69
C PRO A 94 14.74 -2.35 12.98
N LYS A 95 15.53 -2.30 11.91
CA LYS A 95 16.99 -2.10 11.96
C LYS A 95 17.37 -0.91 11.10
N GLY A 96 18.51 -0.29 11.37
CA GLY A 96 19.05 0.80 10.56
C GLY A 96 18.28 2.11 10.70
N ALA A 97 18.30 2.92 9.64
CA ALA A 97 17.77 4.28 9.62
C ALA A 97 16.26 4.34 9.96
N VAL A 98 15.48 3.36 9.50
CA VAL A 98 14.04 3.30 9.86
C VAL A 98 13.82 3.03 11.35
N ALA A 99 14.71 2.31 12.02
CA ALA A 99 14.62 2.08 13.46
C ALA A 99 14.83 3.39 14.24
N ASP A 100 15.76 4.22 13.80
CA ASP A 100 16.01 5.54 14.40
C ASP A 100 14.79 6.46 14.24
N LEU A 101 14.18 6.48 13.04
CA LEU A 101 12.94 7.24 12.78
C LEU A 101 11.77 6.72 13.64
N ILE A 102 11.57 5.41 13.70
CA ILE A 102 10.52 4.80 14.53
C ILE A 102 10.72 5.16 16.00
N LYS A 103 11.95 5.05 16.51
CA LYS A 103 12.27 5.41 17.89
C LYS A 103 12.03 6.90 18.15
N ARG A 104 12.37 7.79 17.21
CA ARG A 104 12.15 9.23 17.32
C ARG A 104 10.65 9.56 17.43
N ASP A 105 9.84 8.96 16.55
CA ASP A 105 8.46 9.41 16.33
C ASP A 105 7.42 8.62 17.13
N PHE A 106 7.72 7.37 17.49
CA PHE A 106 6.85 6.49 18.28
C PHE A 106 7.44 6.12 19.65
N GLY A 107 8.71 6.46 19.92
CA GLY A 107 9.40 6.13 21.16
C GLY A 107 10.02 4.73 21.19
N SER A 108 9.36 3.73 20.59
CA SER A 108 9.89 2.36 20.47
C SER A 108 9.27 1.58 19.30
N SER A 109 9.89 0.46 18.92
CA SER A 109 9.34 -0.45 17.91
C SER A 109 8.02 -1.08 18.35
N GLU A 110 7.89 -1.39 19.64
CA GLU A 110 6.67 -1.96 20.21
C GLU A 110 5.52 -0.96 20.16
N ALA A 111 5.78 0.32 20.48
CA ALA A 111 4.79 1.38 20.40
C ALA A 111 4.32 1.60 18.96
N TRP A 112 5.26 1.61 17.99
CA TRP A 112 4.94 1.69 16.57
C TRP A 112 4.08 0.51 16.09
N ARG A 113 4.44 -0.74 16.43
CA ARG A 113 3.64 -1.91 16.05
C ARG A 113 2.25 -1.88 16.66
N ALA A 114 2.15 -1.50 17.93
CA ALA A 114 0.86 -1.40 18.61
C ALA A 114 -0.06 -0.38 17.92
N ASP A 115 0.48 0.78 17.55
CA ASP A 115 -0.25 1.82 16.86
C ASP A 115 -0.63 1.41 15.42
N LEU A 116 0.28 0.80 14.66
CA LEU A 116 -0.01 0.32 13.31
C LEU A 116 -1.03 -0.82 13.32
N LYS A 117 -0.92 -1.75 14.28
CA LYS A 117 -1.91 -2.83 14.47
C LYS A 117 -3.28 -2.27 14.81
N ALA A 118 -3.35 -1.32 15.75
CA ALA A 118 -4.61 -0.66 16.09
C ALA A 118 -5.21 0.06 14.87
N THR A 119 -4.39 0.74 14.08
CA THR A 119 -4.80 1.40 12.84
C THR A 119 -5.35 0.39 11.81
N GLY A 120 -4.68 -0.74 11.60
CA GLY A 120 -5.16 -1.81 10.72
C GLY A 120 -6.42 -2.51 11.21
N MET A 121 -6.61 -2.62 12.53
CA MET A 121 -7.86 -3.13 13.10
C MET A 121 -9.02 -2.15 12.90
N ALA A 122 -8.76 -0.84 12.91
CA ALA A 122 -9.77 0.20 12.68
C ALA A 122 -10.09 0.41 11.19
N GLY A 123 -9.12 0.16 10.30
CA GLY A 123 -9.25 0.34 8.86
C GLY A 123 -10.12 -0.70 8.17
N ARG A 124 -10.76 -0.30 7.07
CA ARG A 124 -11.49 -1.24 6.19
C ARG A 124 -10.66 -1.76 5.02
N GLY A 125 -9.59 -1.06 4.67
CA GLY A 125 -8.75 -1.44 3.54
C GLY A 125 -7.26 -1.41 3.83
N TRP A 126 -6.75 -0.36 4.44
CA TRP A 126 -5.31 -0.17 4.58
C TRP A 126 -4.92 0.54 5.87
N ALA A 127 -3.70 0.27 6.30
CA ALA A 127 -2.94 1.14 7.19
C ALA A 127 -1.54 1.37 6.61
N TRP A 128 -0.98 2.56 6.77
CA TRP A 128 0.35 2.90 6.26
C TRP A 128 1.19 3.56 7.32
N THR A 129 2.43 3.11 7.53
CA THR A 129 3.45 3.96 8.12
C THR A 129 4.06 4.81 7.01
N ALA A 130 3.91 6.12 7.09
CA ALA A 130 4.45 7.05 6.11
C ALA A 130 5.25 8.16 6.80
N TYR A 131 6.30 8.64 6.14
CA TYR A 131 6.92 9.90 6.51
C TYR A 131 6.10 11.04 5.91
N ASP A 132 5.54 11.88 6.77
CA ASP A 132 4.82 13.07 6.38
C ASP A 132 5.82 14.24 6.29
N TRP A 133 5.92 14.84 5.11
CA TRP A 133 6.89 15.90 4.85
C TRP A 133 6.45 17.26 5.39
N ASP A 134 5.15 17.44 5.67
CA ASP A 134 4.61 18.67 6.26
C ASP A 134 4.70 18.62 7.80
N GLU A 135 4.51 17.43 8.38
CA GLU A 135 4.64 17.18 9.82
C GLU A 135 6.07 16.76 10.26
N GLU A 136 6.97 16.54 9.30
CA GLU A 136 8.37 16.14 9.46
C GLU A 136 8.60 14.88 10.33
N ARG A 137 7.63 13.95 10.27
CA ARG A 137 7.64 12.74 11.12
C ARG A 137 6.94 11.55 10.49
N LEU A 138 7.24 10.36 11.01
CA LEU A 138 6.46 9.17 10.74
C LEU A 138 5.08 9.25 11.39
N PHE A 139 4.07 8.77 10.68
CA PHE A 139 2.71 8.60 11.16
C PHE A 139 2.09 7.31 10.60
N ASN A 140 1.17 6.70 11.35
CA ASN A 140 0.34 5.60 10.87
C ASN A 140 -1.01 6.10 10.37
N TYR A 141 -1.18 6.17 9.06
CA TYR A 141 -2.41 6.62 8.40
C TYR A 141 -3.36 5.46 8.09
N ILE A 142 -4.66 5.76 8.05
CA ILE A 142 -5.74 4.81 7.81
C ILE A 142 -6.37 5.01 6.42
N GLY A 143 -6.76 3.91 5.77
CA GLY A 143 -7.49 3.91 4.50
C GLY A 143 -8.65 2.93 4.52
N ASP A 144 -9.82 3.36 4.02
CA ASP A 144 -11.00 2.49 3.91
C ASP A 144 -11.20 1.90 2.52
N ALA A 145 -10.48 2.43 1.53
CA ALA A 145 -10.49 1.96 0.17
C ALA A 145 -9.15 2.25 -0.52
N GLN A 146 -9.01 1.86 -1.79
CA GLN A 146 -7.80 2.09 -2.56
C GLN A 146 -7.45 3.58 -2.75
N ASN A 147 -8.42 4.48 -2.61
CA ASN A 147 -8.28 5.92 -2.89
C ASN A 147 -8.94 6.83 -1.82
N THR A 148 -9.17 6.33 -0.60
CA THR A 148 -9.75 7.16 0.48
C THR A 148 -8.68 7.68 1.43
N PHE A 149 -8.97 8.85 2.00
CA PHE A 149 -8.12 9.57 2.95
C PHE A 149 -6.65 9.77 2.49
N PRO A 150 -6.39 10.11 1.21
CA PRO A 150 -5.02 10.36 0.78
C PRO A 150 -4.44 11.54 1.57
N ILE A 151 -3.27 11.32 2.17
CA ILE A 151 -2.46 12.38 2.78
C ILE A 151 -1.47 12.84 1.73
N TRP A 152 -1.62 14.10 1.31
CA TRP A 152 -0.70 14.72 0.35
C TRP A 152 0.65 14.94 1.01
N ASN A 153 1.71 14.93 0.20
CA ASN A 153 3.07 15.12 0.70
C ASN A 153 3.48 14.13 1.81
N ALA A 154 3.01 12.88 1.71
CA ALA A 154 3.44 11.78 2.56
C ALA A 154 4.04 10.64 1.72
N THR A 155 5.16 10.08 2.19
CA THR A 155 5.85 8.96 1.56
C THR A 155 5.59 7.68 2.36
N PRO A 156 4.77 6.73 1.86
CA PRO A 156 4.55 5.46 2.54
C PRO A 156 5.82 4.60 2.53
N LEU A 157 6.17 4.06 3.69
CA LEU A 157 7.31 3.18 3.93
C LEU A 157 6.88 1.76 4.29
N VAL A 158 5.72 1.59 4.91
CA VAL A 158 5.08 0.31 5.17
C VAL A 158 3.61 0.43 4.81
N ALA A 159 3.09 -0.50 4.03
CA ALA A 159 1.68 -0.63 3.67
C ALA A 159 1.15 -1.97 4.19
N LEU A 160 0.10 -1.93 5.00
CA LEU A 160 -0.61 -3.08 5.53
C LEU A 160 -1.99 -3.14 4.88
N ASP A 161 -2.25 -4.15 4.06
CA ASP A 161 -3.58 -4.41 3.49
C ASP A 161 -4.45 -5.14 4.51
N VAL A 162 -5.59 -4.58 4.89
CA VAL A 162 -6.57 -5.19 5.80
C VAL A 162 -7.92 -5.43 5.14
N TYR A 163 -8.00 -5.40 3.81
CA TYR A 163 -9.10 -6.02 3.09
C TYR A 163 -9.14 -7.53 3.40
N GLU A 164 -10.34 -8.09 3.46
CA GLU A 164 -10.52 -9.52 3.76
C GLU A 164 -9.79 -10.43 2.75
N HIS A 165 -9.66 -10.00 1.48
CA HIS A 165 -8.90 -10.77 0.48
C HIS A 165 -7.43 -11.00 0.85
N ALA A 166 -6.85 -10.16 1.72
CA ALA A 166 -5.44 -10.25 2.09
C ALA A 166 -5.17 -11.38 3.09
N TYR A 167 -6.19 -11.81 3.84
CA TYR A 167 -5.99 -12.70 4.99
C TYR A 167 -7.03 -13.78 5.20
N PHE A 168 -8.25 -13.64 4.65
CA PHE A 168 -9.38 -14.50 5.03
C PHE A 168 -9.14 -15.98 4.71
N LEU A 169 -8.36 -16.27 3.67
CA LEU A 169 -8.04 -17.65 3.28
C LEU A 169 -7.22 -18.39 4.35
N ASP A 170 -6.31 -17.69 5.04
CA ASP A 170 -5.42 -18.29 6.04
C ASP A 170 -5.93 -18.08 7.48
N PHE A 171 -6.55 -16.93 7.75
CA PHE A 171 -6.89 -16.49 9.11
C PHE A 171 -8.40 -16.37 9.38
N GLN A 172 -9.24 -16.54 8.35
CA GLN A 172 -10.70 -16.35 8.44
C GLN A 172 -11.03 -14.97 9.04
N THR A 173 -11.71 -14.92 10.19
CA THR A 173 -12.09 -13.68 10.87
C THR A 173 -11.00 -13.12 11.78
N ASP A 174 -9.89 -13.82 12.00
CA ASP A 174 -8.80 -13.39 12.89
C ASP A 174 -7.81 -12.46 12.17
N ARG A 175 -8.26 -11.25 11.87
CA ARG A 175 -7.40 -10.19 11.32
C ARG A 175 -6.21 -9.89 12.23
N GLY A 176 -6.36 -10.03 13.53
CA GLY A 176 -5.30 -9.74 14.50
C GLY A 176 -4.08 -10.64 14.30
N ALA A 177 -4.31 -11.94 14.14
CA ALA A 177 -3.27 -12.92 13.84
C ALA A 177 -2.62 -12.70 12.47
N TYR A 178 -3.40 -12.26 11.47
CA TYR A 178 -2.84 -11.86 10.17
C TYR A 178 -1.87 -10.68 10.29
N ILE A 179 -2.23 -9.64 11.04
CA ILE A 179 -1.35 -8.47 11.22
C ILE A 179 -0.04 -8.88 11.94
N ASP A 180 -0.12 -9.82 12.87
CA ASP A 180 1.08 -10.38 13.51
C ASP A 180 1.95 -11.16 12.52
N ALA A 181 1.36 -11.98 11.65
CA ALA A 181 2.07 -12.67 10.58
C ALA A 181 2.69 -11.68 9.57
N PHE A 182 1.98 -10.61 9.22
CA PHE A 182 2.51 -9.54 8.38
C PHE A 182 3.80 -8.93 8.97
N PHE A 183 3.83 -8.65 10.28
CA PHE A 183 5.02 -8.13 10.95
C PHE A 183 6.22 -9.08 10.91
N ASN A 184 5.98 -10.38 10.89
CA ASN A 184 7.02 -11.41 10.81
C ASN A 184 7.65 -11.53 9.40
N ASN A 185 7.06 -10.88 8.40
CA ASN A 185 7.50 -10.97 7.00
C ASN A 185 8.05 -9.65 6.45
N LEU A 186 8.19 -8.61 7.28
CA LEU A 186 8.71 -7.31 6.83
C LEU A 186 10.17 -7.40 6.39
N ASP A 187 10.44 -6.84 5.22
CA ASP A 187 11.78 -6.68 4.66
C ASP A 187 12.32 -5.29 5.01
N TRP A 188 13.02 -5.22 6.15
CA TRP A 188 13.63 -3.98 6.62
C TRP A 188 14.72 -3.44 5.68
N ALA A 189 15.35 -4.27 4.84
CA ALA A 189 16.35 -3.78 3.89
C ALA A 189 15.68 -2.90 2.82
N VAL A 190 14.52 -3.34 2.30
CA VAL A 190 13.71 -2.53 1.37
C VAL A 190 13.25 -1.23 2.01
N VAL A 191 12.74 -1.28 3.25
CA VAL A 191 12.27 -0.07 3.94
C VAL A 191 13.42 0.93 4.16
N ASN A 192 14.62 0.46 4.53
CA ASN A 192 15.80 1.33 4.66
C ASN A 192 16.31 1.87 3.32
N ASP A 193 16.22 1.08 2.24
CA ASP A 193 16.52 1.57 0.89
C ASP A 193 15.60 2.73 0.54
N TRP A 194 14.32 2.65 0.86
CA TRP A 194 13.37 3.76 0.64
C TRP A 194 13.67 4.99 1.48
N VAL A 195 14.03 4.84 2.75
CA VAL A 195 14.50 5.97 3.58
C VAL A 195 15.64 6.70 2.89
N SER A 196 16.60 5.96 2.33
CA SER A 196 17.76 6.52 1.62
C SER A 196 17.37 7.13 0.25
N LYS A 197 16.61 6.39 -0.55
CA LYS A 197 16.16 6.75 -1.90
C LYS A 197 15.32 8.03 -1.90
N TYR A 198 14.44 8.16 -0.92
CA TYR A 198 13.58 9.35 -0.76
C TYR A 198 14.25 10.44 0.08
N GLN A 199 15.48 10.23 0.55
CA GLN A 199 16.25 11.20 1.32
C GLN A 199 15.51 11.68 2.58
N ILE A 200 14.82 10.76 3.26
CA ILE A 200 14.08 11.06 4.49
C ILE A 200 15.08 11.46 5.58
N PRO A 201 14.93 12.64 6.20
CA PRO A 201 15.87 13.12 7.20
C PRO A 201 15.70 12.34 8.51
N LEU A 202 16.82 11.93 9.11
CA LEU A 202 16.83 11.21 10.40
C LEU A 202 16.81 12.14 11.62
N LYS A 203 16.86 13.45 11.39
CA LYS A 203 16.86 14.49 12.42
C LYS A 203 15.64 15.36 12.23
#